data_AF-A0A3D1X704-F1
#
_entry.id   AF-A0A3D1X704-F1
#
_cell.length_a   1.000
_cell.length_b   1.000
_cell.length_c   1.000
_cell.angle_alpha   90.00
_cell.angle_beta   90.00
_cell.angle_gamma   90.00
#
_symmetry.space_group_name_H-M   'P 1'
#
loop_
_entity.id
_entity.type
_entity.pdbx_description
1 polymer ?
#
loop_
_entity_poly.entity_id
_entity_poly.type
_entity_poly.pdbx_seq_one_letter_code
_entity_poly.pdbx_strand_id
1 'polypeptide(L)'
;PYVMLSVTPKLRSLDPNLIDAAMDLGATPFQALTKVIVPQIKPGIVSGALIAFTMSFDDFVISYFTTGNGVNNISILVYTMSKRVNPSINALSTIVILLITLALGVVNIVPIVREKREKDGKTSRAVSRKAMAIVAGVLVLAVLGGTVGASVSQQRKSAEAIEKYGSNVLKLYLPGEYLGENVISDFEKQFGVRVIVENFDSNEMMYTKLMAGDRYDVVIPSDYMIERLMKEDFLQPLDKSLIPNMENMDDAVRGMSYDPQNDWSIPYFWGSVGLVYNHENVDPAVIEREGWEILRNTDYAGHVYIYDSERDSFMMAFKALGYSMNTEDPDEINAAYEWLLQMNNTMSPVYVTDEVIDGMMNGYKDIAVVYSGDAAVVLDENEDMSFYMPSQGTNIWCDAMVIPQNAENPKLAHEFINYMLTYEAAFDNTETVGYTSPNAEVFEEMTSSEDLYADNAAYLPRSGYDKDEMFHDNQTLMRELSRLWIKVKAAK
;
A
#
# COMPACT_ATOMS: atom_id res chain seq x y z
N PRO A 1 -3.70 7.77 34.02
CA PRO A 1 -3.44 8.33 35.38
C PRO A 1 -3.57 9.86 35.52
N TYR A 2 -3.57 10.64 34.43
CA TYR A 2 -3.57 12.12 34.46
C TYR A 2 -4.79 12.74 35.17
N VAL A 3 -6.00 12.26 34.87
CA VAL A 3 -7.24 12.76 35.50
C VAL A 3 -7.22 12.57 37.01
N MET A 4 -6.69 11.44 37.49
CA MET A 4 -6.56 11.16 38.93
C MET A 4 -5.64 12.16 39.62
N LEU A 5 -4.53 12.54 38.99
CA LEU A 5 -3.58 13.52 39.55
C LEU A 5 -4.20 14.92 39.67
N SER A 6 -5.11 15.30 38.77
CA SER A 6 -5.81 16.60 38.81
C SER A 6 -7.02 16.60 39.74
N VAL A 7 -7.76 15.50 39.83
CA VAL A 7 -9.03 15.43 40.59
C VAL A 7 -8.80 15.05 42.06
N THR A 8 -7.86 14.14 42.36
CA THR A 8 -7.63 13.63 43.73
C THR A 8 -7.27 14.72 44.74
N PRO A 9 -6.40 15.70 44.44
CA PRO A 9 -6.10 16.78 45.37
C PRO A 9 -7.33 17.63 45.71
N LYS A 10 -8.21 17.85 44.73
CA LYS A 10 -9.47 18.59 44.93
C LYS A 10 -10.46 17.78 45.75
N LEU A 11 -10.58 16.48 45.50
CA LEU A 11 -11.42 15.59 46.29
C LEU A 11 -10.96 15.53 47.75
N ARG A 12 -9.65 15.43 48.00
CA ARG A 12 -9.07 15.41 49.36
C ARG A 12 -9.19 16.75 50.09
N SER A 13 -9.35 17.85 49.37
CA SER A 13 -9.56 19.18 49.96
C SER A 13 -11.01 19.46 50.36
N LEU A 14 -11.96 18.59 49.98
CA LEU A 14 -13.35 18.72 50.41
C LEU A 14 -13.49 18.32 51.88
N ASP A 15 -14.39 19.00 52.59
CA ASP A 15 -14.81 18.56 53.92
C ASP A 15 -15.48 17.18 53.82
N PRO A 16 -15.01 16.15 54.56
CA PRO A 16 -15.57 14.81 54.54
C PRO A 16 -17.07 14.76 54.84
N ASN A 17 -17.58 15.73 55.59
CA ASN A 17 -18.98 15.76 56.03
C ASN A 17 -19.93 16.42 55.01
N LEU A 18 -19.42 16.93 53.88
CA LEU A 18 -20.26 17.62 52.87
C LEU A 18 -21.35 16.74 52.27
N ILE A 19 -21.09 15.44 52.14
CA ILE A 19 -22.06 14.48 51.59
C ILE A 19 -23.17 14.23 52.62
N ASP A 20 -22.79 14.00 53.88
CA ASP A 20 -23.74 13.76 54.98
C ASP A 20 -24.61 15.01 55.25
N ALA A 21 -24.00 16.19 55.27
CA ALA A 21 -24.73 17.46 55.42
C ALA A 21 -25.73 17.71 54.26
N ALA A 22 -25.39 17.31 53.03
CA ALA A 22 -26.31 17.43 51.90
C ALA A 22 -27.49 16.45 52.04
N MET A 23 -27.24 15.23 52.54
CA MET A 23 -28.27 14.22 52.75
C MET A 23 -29.19 14.57 53.94
N ASP A 24 -28.64 15.15 55.02
CA ASP A 24 -29.42 15.66 56.16
C ASP A 24 -30.38 16.78 55.76
N LEU A 25 -30.00 17.59 54.75
CA LEU A 25 -30.86 18.62 54.16
C LEU A 25 -31.84 18.09 53.12
N GLY A 26 -31.96 16.76 52.96
CA GLY A 26 -32.94 16.09 52.11
C GLY A 26 -32.46 15.76 50.69
N ALA A 27 -31.16 15.88 50.38
CA ALA A 27 -30.64 15.42 49.09
C ALA A 27 -30.49 13.89 49.07
N THR A 28 -30.80 13.27 47.93
CA THR A 28 -30.43 11.87 47.68
C THR A 28 -28.91 11.73 47.47
N PRO A 29 -28.30 10.55 47.69
CA PRO A 29 -26.86 10.35 47.46
C PRO A 29 -26.40 10.77 46.05
N PHE A 30 -27.23 10.51 45.04
CA PHE A 30 -26.94 10.93 43.67
C PHE A 30 -27.02 12.46 43.47
N GLN A 31 -27.94 13.12 44.15
CA GLN A 31 -28.03 14.59 44.16
C GLN A 31 -26.86 15.23 44.93
N ALA A 32 -26.43 14.64 46.04
CA ALA A 32 -25.24 15.10 46.76
C ALA A 32 -23.99 15.00 45.87
N LEU A 33 -23.81 13.88 45.16
CA LEU A 33 -22.71 13.72 44.21
C LEU A 33 -22.76 14.77 43.09
N THR A 34 -23.89 14.87 42.39
CA THR A 34 -23.99 15.68 41.15
C THR A 34 -24.15 17.18 41.41
N LYS A 35 -24.80 17.58 42.51
CA LYS A 35 -25.09 18.99 42.83
C LYS A 35 -24.14 19.60 43.86
N VAL A 36 -23.45 18.79 44.67
CA VAL A 36 -22.55 19.30 45.72
C VAL A 36 -21.10 18.96 45.42
N ILE A 37 -20.78 17.69 45.16
CA ILE A 37 -19.39 17.25 44.97
C ILE A 37 -18.85 17.61 43.59
N VAL A 38 -19.54 17.21 42.51
CA VAL A 38 -19.10 17.44 41.12
C VAL A 38 -18.83 18.93 40.83
N PRO A 39 -19.67 19.90 41.24
CA PRO A 39 -19.39 21.31 41.02
C PRO A 39 -18.13 21.81 41.73
N GLN A 40 -17.81 21.27 42.92
CA GLN A 40 -16.63 21.67 43.69
C GLN A 40 -15.34 21.11 43.10
N ILE A 41 -15.36 19.89 42.56
CA ILE A 41 -14.20 19.30 41.87
C ILE A 41 -14.14 19.63 40.37
N LYS A 42 -15.15 20.33 39.83
CA LYS A 42 -15.26 20.68 38.40
C LYS A 42 -13.98 21.30 37.81
N PRO A 43 -13.28 22.24 38.47
CA PRO A 43 -12.02 22.77 37.93
C PRO A 43 -10.94 21.70 37.76
N GLY A 44 -10.87 20.75 38.70
CA GLY A 44 -9.95 19.60 38.63
C GLY A 44 -10.33 18.62 37.54
N ILE A 45 -11.62 18.37 37.32
CA ILE A 45 -12.12 17.54 36.21
C ILE A 45 -11.75 18.17 34.87
N VAL A 46 -12.01 19.46 34.68
CA VAL A 46 -11.72 20.16 33.43
C VAL A 46 -10.21 20.19 33.16
N SER A 47 -9.39 20.45 34.18
CA SER A 47 -7.92 20.41 34.05
C SER A 47 -7.42 19.00 33.72
N GLY A 48 -7.93 17.97 34.40
CA GLY A 48 -7.55 16.59 34.14
C GLY A 48 -7.97 16.11 32.76
N ALA A 49 -9.15 16.52 32.28
CA ALA A 49 -9.63 16.22 30.94
C ALA A 49 -8.76 16.88 29.85
N LEU A 50 -8.38 18.14 30.04
CA LEU A 50 -7.50 18.84 29.11
C LEU A 50 -6.11 18.20 29.05
N ILE A 51 -5.52 17.84 30.21
CA ILE A 51 -4.22 17.17 30.24
C ILE A 51 -4.30 15.79 29.59
N ALA A 52 -5.33 14.99 29.91
CA ALA A 52 -5.52 13.68 29.30
C ALA A 52 -5.72 13.76 27.78
N PHE A 53 -6.49 14.76 27.32
CA PHE A 53 -6.68 15.01 25.89
C PHE A 53 -5.36 15.41 25.21
N THR A 54 -4.60 16.35 25.77
CA THR A 54 -3.31 16.75 25.20
C THR A 54 -2.32 15.61 25.15
N MET A 55 -2.20 14.81 26.22
CA MET A 55 -1.28 13.67 26.26
C MET A 55 -1.69 12.54 25.31
N SER A 56 -2.97 12.46 24.91
CA SER A 56 -3.42 11.44 23.95
C SER A 56 -2.85 11.62 22.55
N PHE A 57 -2.42 12.84 22.18
CA PHE A 57 -1.74 13.09 20.90
C PHE A 57 -0.28 12.61 20.90
N ASP A 58 0.34 12.49 22.07
CA ASP A 58 1.75 12.10 22.25
C ASP A 58 1.94 10.59 22.42
N ASP A 59 0.85 9.82 22.46
CA ASP A 59 0.90 8.38 22.73
C ASP A 59 1.13 7.54 21.47
N PHE A 60 2.12 7.94 20.66
CA PHE A 60 2.46 7.23 19.42
C PHE A 60 2.97 5.81 19.69
N VAL A 61 3.95 5.65 20.58
CA VAL A 61 4.66 4.38 20.77
C VAL A 61 3.70 3.27 21.21
N ILE A 62 2.87 3.53 22.21
CA ILE A 62 1.92 2.51 22.69
C ILE A 62 0.86 2.26 21.63
N SER A 63 0.33 3.32 21.01
CA SER A 63 -0.66 3.19 19.94
C SER A 63 -0.14 2.33 18.79
N TYR A 64 1.05 2.62 18.28
CA TYR A 64 1.68 1.92 17.17
C TYR A 64 1.86 0.42 17.46
N PHE A 65 2.24 0.07 18.69
CA PHE A 65 2.43 -1.34 19.07
C PHE A 65 1.16 -2.07 19.54
N THR A 66 0.06 -1.36 19.82
CA THR A 66 -1.17 -1.96 20.36
C THR A 66 -2.38 -1.88 19.43
N THR A 67 -2.31 -1.07 18.37
CA THR A 67 -3.31 -1.11 17.31
C THR A 67 -3.01 -2.28 16.35
N GLY A 68 -4.03 -3.06 16.03
CA GLY A 68 -3.94 -4.07 14.97
C GLY A 68 -4.04 -3.43 13.58
N ASN A 69 -3.67 -4.19 12.54
CA ASN A 69 -3.69 -3.72 11.14
C ASN A 69 -5.03 -3.07 10.78
N GLY A 70 -4.99 -1.80 10.34
CA GLY A 70 -6.15 -1.07 9.80
C GLY A 70 -6.77 0.03 10.67
N VAL A 71 -6.26 0.30 11.88
CA VAL A 71 -6.78 1.40 12.74
C VAL A 71 -5.72 2.48 12.94
N ASN A 72 -5.81 3.56 12.16
CA ASN A 72 -4.93 4.72 12.28
C ASN A 72 -5.53 5.74 13.25
N ASN A 73 -4.89 5.94 14.40
CA ASN A 73 -5.20 7.07 15.26
C ASN A 73 -4.36 8.30 14.88
N ILE A 74 -4.73 9.48 15.39
CA ILE A 74 -4.13 10.76 14.98
C ILE A 74 -2.61 10.76 15.19
N SER A 75 -2.10 10.15 16.25
CA SER A 75 -0.65 10.08 16.52
C SER A 75 0.09 9.21 15.52
N ILE A 76 -0.47 8.06 15.14
CA ILE A 76 0.08 7.18 14.09
C ILE A 76 0.03 7.91 12.74
N LEU A 77 -1.12 8.52 12.41
CA LEU A 77 -1.32 9.25 11.16
C LEU A 77 -0.28 10.36 10.98
N VAL A 78 -0.10 11.21 12.00
CA VAL A 78 0.89 12.31 11.97
C VAL A 78 2.32 11.80 11.81
N TYR A 79 2.69 10.67 12.44
CA TYR A 79 4.03 10.08 12.30
C TYR A 79 4.27 9.50 10.90
N THR A 80 3.32 8.71 10.38
CA THR A 80 3.43 8.10 9.05
C THR A 80 3.47 9.17 7.96
N MET A 81 2.71 10.25 8.13
CA MET A 81 2.74 11.42 7.24
C MET A 81 4.08 12.19 7.27
N SER A 82 4.90 12.05 8.32
CA SER A 82 6.22 12.70 8.35
C SER A 82 7.23 12.03 7.43
N LYS A 83 6.94 10.84 6.91
CA LYS A 83 7.82 10.09 6.01
C LYS A 83 7.56 10.30 4.51
N ARG A 84 6.39 10.84 4.11
CA ARG A 84 6.07 11.21 2.71
C ARG A 84 5.29 12.53 2.67
N VAL A 85 5.73 13.47 1.81
CA VAL A 85 5.22 14.85 1.80
C VAL A 85 3.94 14.94 0.95
N ASN A 86 2.77 14.78 1.56
CA ASN A 86 1.48 15.02 0.90
C ASN A 86 0.92 16.43 1.25
N PRO A 87 0.80 17.37 0.27
CA PRO A 87 0.38 18.76 0.53
C PRO A 87 -1.03 18.91 1.11
N SER A 88 -1.99 18.07 0.69
CA SER A 88 -3.39 18.16 1.15
C SER A 88 -3.52 17.75 2.61
N ILE A 89 -2.74 16.76 3.05
CA ILE A 89 -2.76 16.30 4.43
C ILE A 89 -1.96 17.25 5.35
N ASN A 90 -0.91 17.90 4.83
CA ASN A 90 -0.21 19.00 5.51
C ASN A 90 -1.13 20.21 5.78
N ALA A 91 -2.02 20.54 4.85
CA ALA A 91 -3.03 21.57 5.06
C ALA A 91 -4.01 21.20 6.18
N LEU A 92 -4.48 19.94 6.20
CA LEU A 92 -5.38 19.44 7.25
C LEU A 92 -4.70 19.46 8.64
N SER A 93 -3.47 18.96 8.73
CA SER A 93 -2.67 18.98 9.97
C SER A 93 -2.43 20.41 10.47
N THR A 94 -2.14 21.33 9.55
CA THR A 94 -1.97 22.75 9.89
C THR A 94 -3.27 23.32 10.48
N ILE A 95 -4.42 23.03 9.88
CA ILE A 95 -5.73 23.48 10.38
C ILE A 95 -6.03 22.90 11.77
N VAL A 96 -5.79 21.61 11.98
CA VAL A 96 -6.02 20.94 13.28
C VAL A 96 -5.13 21.53 14.37
N ILE A 97 -3.84 21.71 14.10
CA ILE A 97 -2.89 22.34 15.04
C ILE A 97 -3.34 23.75 15.38
N LEU A 98 -3.72 24.55 14.38
CA LEU A 98 -4.15 25.94 14.56
C LEU A 98 -5.42 26.02 15.43
N LEU A 99 -6.39 25.12 15.21
CA LEU A 99 -7.59 25.03 16.03
C LEU A 99 -7.28 24.63 17.48
N ILE A 100 -6.38 23.66 17.70
CA ILE A 100 -5.97 23.24 19.05
C ILE A 100 -5.23 24.37 19.76
N THR A 101 -4.27 25.02 19.09
CA THR A 101 -3.52 26.17 19.65
C THR A 101 -4.47 27.30 20.01
N LEU A 102 -5.47 27.59 19.17
CA LEU A 102 -6.44 28.64 19.43
C LEU A 102 -7.38 28.29 20.59
N ALA A 103 -7.81 27.02 20.69
CA ALA A 103 -8.61 26.53 21.81
C ALA A 103 -7.82 26.60 23.13
N LEU A 104 -6.57 26.13 23.16
CA LEU A 104 -5.69 26.21 24.32
C LEU A 104 -5.36 27.66 24.69
N GLY A 105 -5.15 28.52 23.70
CA GLY A 105 -4.94 29.96 23.89
C GLY A 105 -6.14 30.62 24.57
N VAL A 106 -7.35 30.33 24.08
CA VAL A 106 -8.60 30.84 24.70
C VAL A 106 -8.75 30.31 26.12
N VAL A 107 -8.52 29.01 26.35
CA VAL A 107 -8.69 28.40 27.69
C VAL A 107 -7.67 28.91 28.70
N ASN A 108 -6.42 29.17 28.30
CA ASN A 108 -5.34 29.59 29.21
C ASN A 108 -5.23 31.11 29.36
N ILE A 109 -5.39 31.88 28.29
CA ILE A 109 -5.17 33.34 28.30
C ILE A 109 -6.39 34.08 28.85
N VAL A 110 -7.61 33.64 28.54
CA VAL A 110 -8.83 34.33 28.98
C VAL A 110 -8.96 34.40 30.51
N PRO A 111 -8.69 33.33 31.30
CA PRO A 111 -8.68 33.42 32.76
C PRO A 111 -7.65 34.41 33.29
N ILE A 112 -6.43 34.40 32.73
CA ILE A 112 -5.31 35.25 33.16
C ILE A 112 -5.62 36.73 32.89
N VAL A 113 -6.12 37.05 31.70
CA VAL A 113 -6.49 38.43 31.33
C VAL A 113 -7.65 38.94 32.17
N ARG A 114 -8.58 38.06 32.53
CA ARG A 114 -9.74 38.38 33.36
C ARG A 114 -9.35 38.65 34.81
N GLU A 115 -8.46 37.84 35.37
CA GLU A 115 -7.92 38.01 36.73
C GLU A 115 -7.08 39.30 36.85
N LYS A 116 -6.31 39.63 35.80
CA LYS A 116 -5.52 40.87 35.74
C LYS A 116 -6.40 42.13 35.60
N ARG A 117 -7.47 42.06 34.79
CA ARG A 117 -8.45 43.16 34.63
C ARG A 117 -9.35 43.38 35.85
N GLU A 118 -9.67 42.32 36.60
CA GLU A 118 -10.39 42.43 37.89
C GLU A 118 -9.52 43.10 38.96
N LYS A 119 -8.19 42.88 38.95
CA LYS A 119 -7.24 43.58 39.82
C LYS A 119 -7.02 45.06 39.45
N ASP A 120 -7.13 45.42 38.17
CA ASP A 120 -6.90 46.80 37.67
C ASP A 120 -8.12 47.73 37.73
N GLY A 121 -9.25 47.31 38.33
CA GLY A 121 -10.41 48.19 38.61
C GLY A 121 -11.13 48.78 37.37
N LYS A 122 -10.82 48.32 36.16
CA LYS A 122 -11.47 48.78 34.92
C LYS A 122 -12.71 47.94 34.63
N THR A 123 -13.88 48.57 34.61
CA THR A 123 -15.15 47.99 34.12
C THR A 123 -15.06 47.66 32.63
N SER A 124 -14.62 46.44 32.31
CA SER A 124 -14.70 45.91 30.96
C SER A 124 -16.16 45.55 30.65
N ARG A 125 -16.65 45.95 29.47
CA ARG A 125 -17.85 45.36 28.85
C ARG A 125 -17.74 43.84 28.99
N ALA A 126 -18.62 43.24 29.78
CA ALA A 126 -18.64 41.79 29.95
C ALA A 126 -19.06 41.19 28.61
N VAL A 127 -18.11 40.64 27.84
CA VAL A 127 -18.45 39.62 26.85
C VAL A 127 -19.09 38.51 27.67
N SER A 128 -20.41 38.40 27.59
CA SER A 128 -21.15 37.55 28.52
C SER A 128 -20.68 36.10 28.37
N ARG A 129 -20.73 35.31 29.45
CA ARG A 129 -20.47 33.85 29.38
C ARG A 129 -21.27 33.19 28.26
N LYS A 130 -22.44 33.74 27.89
CA LYS A 130 -23.23 33.28 26.75
C LYS A 130 -22.57 33.60 25.41
N ALA A 131 -21.98 34.77 25.20
CA ALA A 131 -21.32 35.13 23.94
C ALA A 131 -20.07 34.27 23.66
N MET A 132 -19.25 34.00 24.69
CA MET A 132 -18.12 33.06 24.57
C MET A 132 -18.57 31.61 24.36
N ALA A 133 -19.64 31.18 25.05
CA ALA A 133 -20.23 29.86 24.84
C ALA A 133 -20.89 29.73 23.47
N ILE A 134 -21.40 30.82 22.89
CA ILE A 134 -21.95 30.86 21.52
C ILE A 134 -20.80 30.79 20.51
N VAL A 135 -19.70 31.51 20.68
CA VAL A 135 -18.55 31.42 19.76
C VAL A 135 -17.90 30.03 19.82
N ALA A 136 -17.68 29.49 21.02
CA ALA A 136 -17.20 28.12 21.19
C ALA A 136 -18.22 27.08 20.67
N GLY A 137 -19.51 27.31 20.91
CA GLY A 137 -20.60 26.46 20.44
C GLY A 137 -20.78 26.50 18.93
N VAL A 138 -20.57 27.65 18.27
CA VAL A 138 -20.60 27.83 16.81
C VAL A 138 -19.36 27.23 16.17
N LEU A 139 -18.18 27.33 16.78
CA LEU A 139 -16.98 26.61 16.33
C LEU A 139 -17.15 25.09 16.45
N VAL A 140 -17.70 24.62 17.57
CA VAL A 140 -18.04 23.20 17.77
C VAL A 140 -19.16 22.75 16.83
N LEU A 141 -20.17 23.57 16.56
CA LEU A 141 -21.25 23.29 15.60
C LEU A 141 -20.85 23.44 14.13
N ALA A 142 -19.82 24.22 13.80
CA ALA A 142 -19.26 24.27 12.45
C ALA A 142 -18.44 23.00 12.18
N VAL A 143 -17.68 22.54 13.18
CA VAL A 143 -16.96 21.25 13.15
C VAL A 143 -17.94 20.06 13.17
N LEU A 144 -19.02 20.13 13.95
CA LEU A 144 -20.08 19.11 13.99
C LEU A 144 -21.05 19.19 12.80
N GLY A 145 -21.30 20.37 12.25
CA GLY A 145 -22.24 20.57 11.13
C GLY A 145 -21.68 20.08 9.81
N GLY A 146 -20.37 20.28 9.58
CA GLY A 146 -19.66 19.67 8.46
C GLY A 146 -19.60 18.15 8.53
N THR A 147 -19.47 17.58 9.75
CA THR A 147 -19.46 16.12 9.95
C THR A 147 -20.85 15.50 9.86
N VAL A 148 -21.92 16.18 10.27
CA VAL A 148 -23.32 15.70 10.13
C VAL A 148 -23.79 15.72 8.66
N GLY A 149 -23.43 16.73 7.88
CA GLY A 149 -23.76 16.77 6.44
C GLY A 149 -23.04 15.70 5.62
N ALA A 150 -21.74 15.51 5.88
CA ALA A 150 -20.94 14.46 5.23
C ALA A 150 -21.39 13.05 5.64
N SER A 151 -21.73 12.82 6.92
CA SER A 151 -22.21 11.52 7.39
C SER A 151 -23.58 11.13 6.84
N VAL A 152 -24.53 12.07 6.69
CA VAL A 152 -25.83 11.78 6.06
C VAL A 152 -25.67 11.44 4.57
N SER A 153 -24.78 12.15 3.86
CA SER A 153 -24.47 11.86 2.45
C SER A 153 -23.84 10.48 2.28
N GLN A 154 -22.84 10.16 3.10
CA GLN A 154 -22.17 8.86 3.06
C GLN A 154 -23.13 7.72 3.43
N GLN A 155 -24.00 7.93 4.42
CA GLN A 155 -24.97 6.93 4.85
C GLN A 155 -26.04 6.63 3.78
N ARG A 156 -26.40 7.60 2.94
CA ARG A 156 -27.25 7.38 1.76
C ARG A 156 -26.52 6.57 0.69
N LYS A 157 -25.30 6.97 0.33
CA LYS A 157 -24.49 6.23 -0.65
C LYS A 157 -24.24 4.79 -0.24
N SER A 158 -23.97 4.53 1.04
CA SER A 158 -23.82 3.16 1.55
C SER A 158 -25.11 2.35 1.46
N ALA A 159 -26.28 2.98 1.66
CA ALA A 159 -27.55 2.29 1.47
C ALA A 159 -27.80 1.95 0.00
N GLU A 160 -27.50 2.88 -0.92
CA GLU A 160 -27.57 2.66 -2.38
C GLU A 160 -26.60 1.55 -2.82
N ALA A 161 -25.40 1.50 -2.24
CA ALA A 161 -24.41 0.45 -2.50
C ALA A 161 -24.94 -0.94 -2.06
N ILE A 162 -25.53 -1.04 -0.87
CA ILE A 162 -26.15 -2.30 -0.41
C ILE A 162 -27.29 -2.72 -1.35
N GLU A 163 -28.09 -1.77 -1.83
CA GLU A 163 -29.17 -2.06 -2.78
C GLU A 163 -28.63 -2.55 -4.13
N LYS A 164 -27.60 -1.90 -4.69
CA LYS A 164 -27.02 -2.23 -6.00
C LYS A 164 -26.19 -3.52 -5.96
N TYR A 165 -25.32 -3.67 -4.96
CA TYR A 165 -24.31 -4.74 -4.91
C TYR A 165 -24.63 -5.86 -3.92
N GLY A 166 -25.60 -5.66 -3.01
CA GLY A 166 -25.92 -6.59 -1.91
C GLY A 166 -25.09 -6.37 -0.65
N SER A 167 -24.05 -5.54 -0.72
CA SER A 167 -23.13 -5.21 0.36
C SER A 167 -22.46 -3.86 0.07
N ASN A 168 -21.92 -3.24 1.10
CA ASN A 168 -21.05 -2.06 0.99
C ASN A 168 -19.62 -2.35 1.45
N VAL A 169 -19.24 -3.61 1.64
CA VAL A 169 -17.87 -4.00 2.04
C VAL A 169 -17.26 -4.86 0.96
N LEU A 170 -16.04 -4.51 0.54
CA LEU A 170 -15.19 -5.28 -0.36
C LEU A 170 -13.95 -5.75 0.42
N LYS A 171 -13.59 -7.03 0.32
CA LYS A 171 -12.32 -7.56 0.85
C LYS A 171 -11.33 -7.75 -0.30
N LEU A 172 -10.22 -7.02 -0.26
CA LEU A 172 -9.16 -7.05 -1.25
C LEU A 172 -7.92 -7.74 -0.65
N TYR A 173 -7.31 -8.67 -1.40
CA TYR A 173 -6.08 -9.36 -1.00
C TYR A 173 -5.02 -9.27 -2.09
N LEU A 174 -3.89 -8.63 -1.82
CA LEU A 174 -2.89 -8.30 -2.84
C LEU A 174 -1.45 -8.29 -2.29
N PRO A 175 -0.41 -8.16 -3.11
CA PRO A 175 0.96 -7.95 -2.62
C PRO A 175 1.13 -6.67 -1.78
N GLY A 176 2.14 -6.65 -0.91
CA GLY A 176 2.53 -5.45 -0.18
C GLY A 176 2.99 -4.32 -1.10
N GLU A 177 2.78 -3.05 -0.69
CA GLU A 177 3.24 -1.85 -1.42
C GLU A 177 2.73 -1.72 -2.86
N TYR A 178 1.58 -2.33 -3.17
CA TYR A 178 1.07 -2.49 -4.54
C TYR A 178 -0.19 -1.67 -4.85
N LEU A 179 -0.41 -0.56 -4.12
CA LEU A 179 -1.59 0.31 -4.25
C LEU A 179 -1.20 1.79 -4.22
N GLY A 180 -1.81 2.56 -5.11
CA GLY A 180 -1.73 4.03 -5.13
C GLY A 180 -2.31 4.69 -3.88
N GLU A 181 -1.85 5.91 -3.61
CA GLU A 181 -2.20 6.61 -2.35
C GLU A 181 -3.70 6.87 -2.21
N ASN A 182 -4.39 7.14 -3.33
CA ASN A 182 -5.77 7.64 -3.31
C ASN A 182 -6.79 6.62 -3.81
N VAL A 183 -6.37 5.63 -4.63
CA VAL A 183 -7.18 4.57 -5.24
C VAL A 183 -8.32 4.08 -4.36
N ILE A 184 -8.00 3.57 -3.16
CA ILE A 184 -9.00 2.99 -2.26
C ILE A 184 -9.95 4.06 -1.71
N SER A 185 -9.40 5.20 -1.30
CA SER A 185 -10.20 6.27 -0.69
C SER A 185 -11.19 6.90 -1.67
N ASP A 186 -10.79 7.04 -2.94
CA ASP A 186 -11.63 7.57 -4.00
C ASP A 186 -12.69 6.55 -4.43
N PHE A 187 -12.34 5.26 -4.50
CA PHE A 187 -13.33 4.18 -4.70
C PHE A 187 -14.40 4.17 -3.61
N GLU A 188 -14.00 4.18 -2.34
CA GLU A 188 -14.93 4.22 -1.20
C GLU A 188 -15.86 5.43 -1.24
N LYS A 189 -15.32 6.60 -1.61
CA LYS A 189 -16.06 7.86 -1.70
C LYS A 189 -17.00 7.90 -2.90
N GLN A 190 -16.57 7.37 -4.04
CA GLN A 190 -17.35 7.33 -5.27
C GLN A 190 -18.56 6.42 -5.10
N PHE A 191 -18.31 5.19 -4.63
CA PHE A 191 -19.32 4.13 -4.57
C PHE A 191 -20.01 3.97 -3.21
N GLY A 192 -19.58 4.71 -2.18
CA GLY A 192 -20.20 4.64 -0.84
C GLY A 192 -19.90 3.35 -0.09
N VAL A 193 -18.79 2.69 -0.43
CA VAL A 193 -18.39 1.39 0.09
C VAL A 193 -17.20 1.51 1.04
N ARG A 194 -16.80 0.39 1.65
CA ARG A 194 -15.61 0.22 2.46
C ARG A 194 -14.78 -0.90 1.87
N VAL A 195 -13.48 -0.67 1.69
CA VAL A 195 -12.54 -1.71 1.29
C VAL A 195 -11.73 -2.12 2.52
N ILE A 196 -11.67 -3.43 2.76
CA ILE A 196 -10.77 -4.05 3.72
C ILE A 196 -9.62 -4.61 2.91
N VAL A 197 -8.47 -3.96 3.01
CA VAL A 197 -7.24 -4.38 2.33
C VAL A 197 -6.45 -5.30 3.24
N GLU A 198 -6.02 -6.42 2.70
CA GLU A 198 -5.05 -7.31 3.31
C GLU A 198 -3.90 -7.57 2.33
N ASN A 199 -2.68 -7.72 2.85
CA ASN A 199 -1.50 -7.94 2.04
C ASN A 199 -0.95 -9.36 2.21
N PHE A 200 -0.30 -9.89 1.18
CA PHE A 200 0.50 -11.11 1.26
C PHE A 200 1.93 -10.88 0.77
N ASP A 201 2.85 -11.66 1.32
CA ASP A 201 4.28 -11.57 0.97
C ASP A 201 4.66 -12.54 -0.18
N SER A 202 3.84 -13.56 -0.44
CA SER A 202 4.03 -14.48 -1.56
C SER A 202 2.73 -15.10 -2.06
N ASN A 203 2.72 -15.49 -3.33
CA ASN A 203 1.61 -16.22 -3.95
C ASN A 203 1.30 -17.54 -3.21
N GLU A 204 2.32 -18.23 -2.66
CA GLU A 204 2.12 -19.47 -1.92
C GLU A 204 1.43 -19.26 -0.57
N MET A 205 1.72 -18.15 0.11
CA MET A 205 1.02 -17.76 1.34
C MET A 205 -0.45 -17.45 1.02
N MET A 206 -0.68 -16.65 -0.04
CA MET A 206 -2.01 -16.31 -0.50
C MET A 206 -2.82 -17.56 -0.86
N TYR A 207 -2.23 -18.47 -1.65
CA TYR A 207 -2.84 -19.74 -2.03
C TYR A 207 -3.23 -20.57 -0.81
N THR A 208 -2.32 -20.74 0.15
CA THR A 208 -2.57 -21.50 1.40
C THR A 208 -3.78 -20.95 2.16
N LYS A 209 -3.91 -19.62 2.19
CA LYS A 209 -5.01 -18.92 2.86
C LYS A 209 -6.34 -19.13 2.15
N LEU A 210 -6.36 -19.05 0.82
CA LEU A 210 -7.56 -19.38 0.03
C LEU A 210 -7.98 -20.84 0.23
N MET A 211 -7.02 -21.78 0.22
CA MET A 211 -7.29 -23.20 0.46
C MET A 211 -7.82 -23.49 1.88
N ALA A 212 -7.43 -22.68 2.88
CA ALA A 212 -7.94 -22.78 4.25
C ALA A 212 -9.41 -22.33 4.37
N GLY A 213 -9.98 -21.74 3.32
CA GLY A 213 -11.38 -21.32 3.25
C GLY A 213 -11.62 -19.85 3.58
N ASP A 214 -10.56 -19.05 3.69
CA ASP A 214 -10.70 -17.60 3.85
C ASP A 214 -11.34 -16.99 2.60
N ARG A 215 -12.06 -15.88 2.82
CA ARG A 215 -12.96 -15.28 1.84
C ARG A 215 -12.54 -13.87 1.50
N TYR A 216 -12.21 -13.69 0.23
CA TYR A 216 -11.88 -12.40 -0.38
C TYR A 216 -12.76 -12.18 -1.60
N ASP A 217 -13.03 -10.91 -1.91
CA ASP A 217 -13.86 -10.54 -3.04
C ASP A 217 -13.01 -10.29 -4.29
N VAL A 218 -11.82 -9.70 -4.12
CA VAL A 218 -10.81 -9.54 -5.18
C VAL A 218 -9.47 -10.01 -4.62
N VAL A 219 -8.75 -10.80 -5.43
CA VAL A 219 -7.36 -11.20 -5.16
C VAL A 219 -6.50 -10.77 -6.35
N ILE A 220 -5.25 -10.36 -6.12
CA ILE A 220 -4.31 -9.95 -7.17
C ILE A 220 -3.09 -10.88 -7.19
N PRO A 221 -3.21 -12.13 -7.69
CA PRO A 221 -2.10 -13.05 -7.83
C PRO A 221 -1.32 -12.88 -9.15
N SER A 222 -0.15 -13.51 -9.23
CA SER A 222 0.65 -13.57 -10.47
C SER A 222 0.14 -14.62 -11.45
N ASP A 223 0.46 -14.46 -12.74
CA ASP A 223 0.07 -15.30 -13.88
C ASP A 223 0.05 -16.82 -13.60
N TYR A 224 1.15 -17.41 -13.16
CA TYR A 224 1.23 -18.84 -12.86
C TYR A 224 0.25 -19.28 -11.76
N MET A 225 0.00 -18.41 -10.78
CA MET A 225 -0.91 -18.69 -9.68
C MET A 225 -2.36 -18.53 -10.12
N ILE A 226 -2.66 -17.61 -11.05
CA ILE A 226 -3.96 -17.53 -11.71
C ILE A 226 -4.24 -18.83 -12.46
N GLU A 227 -3.28 -19.29 -13.27
CA GLU A 227 -3.42 -20.53 -14.03
C GLU A 227 -3.72 -21.72 -13.11
N ARG A 228 -3.04 -21.80 -11.97
CA ARG A 228 -3.31 -22.82 -10.95
C ARG A 228 -4.70 -22.72 -10.36
N LEU A 229 -5.11 -21.52 -9.91
CA LEU A 229 -6.43 -21.30 -9.31
C LEU A 229 -7.55 -21.57 -10.31
N MET A 230 -7.33 -21.31 -11.60
CA MET A 230 -8.23 -21.71 -12.69
C MET A 230 -8.34 -23.23 -12.82
N LYS A 231 -7.20 -23.95 -12.88
CA LYS A 231 -7.16 -25.42 -12.99
C LYS A 231 -7.82 -26.13 -11.81
N GLU A 232 -7.81 -25.51 -10.64
CA GLU A 232 -8.38 -26.04 -9.40
C GLU A 232 -9.84 -25.59 -9.13
N ASP A 233 -10.50 -24.91 -10.07
CA ASP A 233 -11.87 -24.39 -9.95
C ASP A 233 -12.07 -23.42 -8.76
N PHE A 234 -11.04 -22.67 -8.39
CA PHE A 234 -11.07 -21.71 -7.27
C PHE A 234 -11.46 -20.29 -7.67
N LEU A 235 -11.56 -20.00 -8.97
CA LEU A 235 -11.98 -18.71 -9.50
C LEU A 235 -13.37 -18.82 -10.15
N GLN A 236 -14.17 -17.76 -10.03
CA GLN A 236 -15.38 -17.62 -10.82
C GLN A 236 -15.08 -16.85 -12.12
N PRO A 237 -15.75 -17.17 -13.25
CA PRO A 237 -15.62 -16.39 -14.47
C PRO A 237 -16.16 -14.98 -14.26
N LEU A 238 -15.51 -14.00 -14.88
CA LEU A 238 -15.88 -12.60 -14.84
C LEU A 238 -17.07 -12.33 -15.77
N ASP A 239 -18.06 -11.62 -15.25
CA ASP A 239 -19.14 -11.03 -16.03
C ASP A 239 -18.63 -9.73 -16.69
N LYS A 240 -18.11 -9.87 -17.91
CA LYS A 240 -17.57 -8.75 -18.70
C LYS A 240 -18.59 -7.64 -18.95
N SER A 241 -19.90 -7.91 -18.86
CA SER A 241 -20.92 -6.87 -19.01
C SER A 241 -20.92 -5.87 -17.84
N LEU A 242 -20.33 -6.24 -16.70
CA LEU A 242 -20.12 -5.38 -15.54
C LEU A 242 -18.78 -4.64 -15.56
N ILE A 243 -17.94 -4.89 -16.59
CA ILE A 243 -16.60 -4.30 -16.72
C ILE A 243 -16.47 -3.60 -18.08
N PRO A 244 -17.29 -2.57 -18.38
CA PRO A 244 -17.21 -1.85 -19.65
C PRO A 244 -15.82 -1.25 -19.91
N ASN A 245 -15.09 -0.84 -18.87
CA ASN A 245 -13.75 -0.24 -19.00
C ASN A 245 -12.67 -1.24 -19.44
N MET A 246 -13.00 -2.51 -19.69
CA MET A 246 -12.10 -3.44 -20.39
C MET A 246 -11.68 -2.91 -21.77
N GLU A 247 -12.41 -1.96 -22.35
CA GLU A 247 -12.00 -1.27 -23.58
C GLU A 247 -10.75 -0.39 -23.39
N ASN A 248 -10.46 0.07 -22.17
CA ASN A 248 -9.29 0.91 -21.88
C ASN A 248 -7.99 0.13 -21.73
N MET A 249 -8.05 -1.21 -21.71
CA MET A 249 -6.85 -2.04 -21.61
C MET A 249 -5.99 -1.94 -22.86
N ASP A 250 -4.67 -1.90 -22.67
CA ASP A 250 -3.68 -2.00 -23.72
C ASP A 250 -3.77 -3.36 -24.43
N ASP A 251 -3.59 -3.38 -25.75
CA ASP A 251 -3.64 -4.60 -26.54
C ASP A 251 -2.54 -5.60 -26.14
N ALA A 252 -1.41 -5.11 -25.61
CA ALA A 252 -0.30 -5.92 -25.13
C ALA A 252 -0.66 -6.84 -23.95
N VAL A 253 -1.69 -6.48 -23.18
CA VAL A 253 -2.11 -7.22 -21.98
C VAL A 253 -3.44 -7.97 -22.17
N ARG A 254 -4.03 -7.91 -23.37
CA ARG A 254 -5.22 -8.69 -23.71
C ARG A 254 -4.83 -10.11 -24.09
N GLY A 255 -5.61 -11.08 -23.62
CA GLY A 255 -5.50 -12.47 -24.03
C GLY A 255 -4.12 -13.09 -23.76
N MET A 256 -3.53 -12.76 -22.61
CA MET A 256 -2.26 -13.35 -22.16
C MET A 256 -2.35 -14.88 -22.05
N SER A 257 -1.19 -15.54 -22.14
CA SER A 257 -1.09 -17.00 -22.31
C SER A 257 -1.84 -17.84 -21.25
N TYR A 258 -1.95 -17.35 -20.01
CA TYR A 258 -2.63 -18.03 -18.91
C TYR A 258 -4.16 -17.86 -18.93
N ASP A 259 -4.68 -16.79 -19.56
CA ASP A 259 -6.11 -16.51 -19.75
C ASP A 259 -6.37 -15.83 -21.12
N PRO A 260 -6.37 -16.60 -22.23
CA PRO A 260 -6.43 -16.04 -23.59
C PRO A 260 -7.72 -15.28 -23.92
N GLN A 261 -8.78 -15.45 -23.13
CA GLN A 261 -10.05 -14.76 -23.34
C GLN A 261 -10.31 -13.68 -22.28
N ASN A 262 -9.45 -13.53 -21.27
CA ASN A 262 -9.72 -12.72 -20.08
C ASN A 262 -11.07 -13.09 -19.42
N ASP A 263 -11.40 -14.39 -19.37
CA ASP A 263 -12.64 -14.84 -18.75
C ASP A 263 -12.52 -14.95 -17.23
N TRP A 264 -11.30 -14.98 -16.66
CA TRP A 264 -11.04 -15.14 -15.22
C TRP A 264 -10.21 -14.00 -14.63
N SER A 265 -9.40 -13.31 -15.43
CA SER A 265 -8.49 -12.26 -14.95
C SER A 265 -8.57 -10.95 -15.73
N ILE A 266 -8.30 -9.86 -15.02
CA ILE A 266 -8.06 -8.53 -15.59
C ILE A 266 -6.69 -8.03 -15.11
N PRO A 267 -5.71 -7.81 -16.02
CA PRO A 267 -4.40 -7.28 -15.70
C PRO A 267 -4.44 -6.07 -14.76
N TYR A 268 -3.57 -6.07 -13.75
CA TYR A 268 -3.42 -5.01 -12.75
C TYR A 268 -2.12 -4.23 -12.95
N PHE A 269 -1.02 -4.97 -13.09
CA PHE A 269 0.27 -4.49 -13.55
C PHE A 269 0.93 -5.59 -14.36
N TRP A 270 1.89 -5.19 -15.20
CA TRP A 270 2.66 -6.12 -16.01
C TRP A 270 4.07 -5.58 -16.21
N GLY A 271 4.96 -6.43 -16.66
CA GLY A 271 6.32 -6.03 -16.90
C GLY A 271 7.17 -7.13 -17.49
N SER A 272 8.48 -6.93 -17.38
CA SER A 272 9.47 -7.88 -17.85
C SER A 272 10.58 -8.11 -16.83
N VAL A 273 11.39 -9.13 -17.07
CA VAL A 273 12.70 -9.28 -16.44
C VAL A 273 13.76 -8.90 -17.48
N GLY A 274 14.81 -8.21 -17.05
CA GLY A 274 15.89 -7.82 -17.94
C GLY A 274 17.21 -7.66 -17.22
N LEU A 275 18.18 -7.09 -17.93
CA LEU A 275 19.49 -6.76 -17.43
C LEU A 275 19.57 -5.26 -17.16
N VAL A 276 19.77 -4.88 -15.91
CA VAL A 276 20.24 -3.54 -15.56
C VAL A 276 21.77 -3.57 -15.61
N TYR A 277 22.38 -2.60 -16.26
CA TYR A 277 23.84 -2.51 -16.33
C TYR A 277 24.34 -1.07 -16.29
N ASN A 278 25.53 -0.88 -15.73
CA ASN A 278 26.24 0.39 -15.77
C ASN A 278 26.91 0.57 -17.14
N HIS A 279 26.44 1.52 -17.96
CA HIS A 279 26.93 1.69 -19.33
C HIS A 279 28.30 2.39 -19.42
N GLU A 280 28.81 2.96 -18.33
CA GLU A 280 30.18 3.46 -18.25
C GLU A 280 31.20 2.33 -18.09
N ASN A 281 30.79 1.21 -17.47
CA ASN A 281 31.65 0.04 -17.24
C ASN A 281 31.41 -1.11 -18.23
N VAL A 282 30.21 -1.17 -18.82
CA VAL A 282 29.80 -2.23 -19.75
C VAL A 282 29.34 -1.63 -21.07
N ASP A 283 30.06 -1.93 -22.15
CA ASP A 283 29.70 -1.46 -23.50
C ASP A 283 28.30 -2.02 -23.90
N PRO A 284 27.32 -1.15 -24.20
CA PRO A 284 25.99 -1.57 -24.64
C PRO A 284 26.02 -2.58 -25.80
N ALA A 285 26.97 -2.46 -26.73
CA ALA A 285 27.10 -3.38 -27.86
C ALA A 285 27.52 -4.80 -27.43
N VAL A 286 28.19 -4.94 -26.29
CA VAL A 286 28.53 -6.25 -25.70
C VAL A 286 27.29 -6.86 -25.05
N ILE A 287 26.54 -6.08 -24.27
CA ILE A 287 25.27 -6.50 -23.65
C ILE A 287 24.26 -6.95 -24.72
N GLU A 288 24.07 -6.16 -25.78
CA GLU A 288 23.14 -6.47 -26.86
C GLU A 288 23.49 -7.77 -27.58
N ARG A 289 24.79 -7.98 -27.85
CA ARG A 289 25.31 -9.16 -28.55
C ARG A 289 25.23 -10.43 -27.70
N GLU A 290 25.57 -10.34 -26.42
CA GLU A 290 25.69 -11.50 -25.53
C GLU A 290 24.37 -11.84 -24.85
N GLY A 291 23.52 -10.85 -24.57
CA GLY A 291 22.27 -11.06 -23.84
C GLY A 291 22.54 -11.76 -22.51
N TRP A 292 21.89 -12.89 -22.26
CA TRP A 292 22.09 -13.67 -21.03
C TRP A 292 23.51 -14.24 -20.89
N GLU A 293 24.26 -14.38 -21.99
CA GLU A 293 25.64 -14.88 -21.96
C GLU A 293 26.63 -13.92 -21.31
N ILE A 294 26.25 -12.64 -21.12
CA ILE A 294 27.06 -11.68 -20.35
C ILE A 294 27.30 -12.19 -18.93
N LEU A 295 26.34 -12.95 -18.39
CA LEU A 295 26.41 -13.54 -17.06
C LEU A 295 27.41 -14.70 -16.99
N ARG A 296 28.12 -15.05 -18.07
CA ARG A 296 29.27 -15.98 -18.06
C ARG A 296 30.53 -15.34 -18.64
N ASN A 297 30.49 -14.07 -18.97
CA ASN A 297 31.64 -13.35 -19.51
C ASN A 297 32.57 -12.94 -18.37
N THR A 298 33.71 -13.62 -18.24
CA THR A 298 34.65 -13.47 -17.12
C THR A 298 35.28 -12.09 -16.98
N ASP A 299 35.16 -11.23 -17.99
CA ASP A 299 35.60 -9.83 -17.89
C ASP A 299 34.80 -9.06 -16.81
N TYR A 300 33.59 -9.52 -16.48
CA TYR A 300 32.71 -8.96 -15.44
C TYR A 300 32.64 -9.82 -14.16
N ALA A 301 33.59 -10.74 -13.97
CA ALA A 301 33.60 -11.62 -12.80
C ALA A 301 33.74 -10.81 -11.49
N GLY A 302 32.83 -11.06 -10.54
CA GLY A 302 32.72 -10.36 -9.26
C GLY A 302 31.87 -9.10 -9.32
N HIS A 303 31.35 -8.73 -10.48
CA HIS A 303 30.61 -7.48 -10.73
C HIS A 303 29.13 -7.70 -11.09
N VAL A 304 28.57 -8.85 -10.71
CA VAL A 304 27.19 -9.25 -11.05
C VAL A 304 26.33 -9.47 -9.80
N TYR A 305 25.12 -8.90 -9.80
CA TYR A 305 24.02 -9.30 -8.93
C TYR A 305 23.05 -10.22 -9.65
N ILE A 306 22.50 -11.20 -8.93
CA ILE A 306 21.44 -12.10 -9.41
C ILE A 306 20.36 -12.14 -8.32
N TYR A 307 19.08 -12.03 -8.69
CA TYR A 307 18.00 -12.28 -7.72
C TYR A 307 18.13 -13.70 -7.14
N ASP A 308 18.00 -13.84 -5.83
CA ASP A 308 17.93 -15.15 -5.19
C ASP A 308 16.56 -15.80 -5.40
N SER A 309 16.30 -16.16 -6.65
CA SER A 309 15.08 -16.82 -7.12
C SER A 309 15.48 -17.98 -8.03
N GLU A 310 15.13 -19.21 -7.65
CA GLU A 310 15.40 -20.39 -8.47
C GLU A 310 14.75 -20.28 -9.86
N ARG A 311 13.52 -19.77 -9.90
CA ARG A 311 12.70 -19.73 -11.11
C ARG A 311 13.29 -18.75 -12.11
N ASP A 312 13.66 -17.56 -11.65
CA ASP A 312 14.21 -16.51 -12.50
C ASP A 312 15.65 -16.86 -12.93
N SER A 313 16.41 -17.51 -12.05
CA SER A 313 17.76 -18.00 -12.37
C SER A 313 17.74 -19.09 -13.44
N PHE A 314 16.79 -20.03 -13.38
CA PHE A 314 16.66 -21.02 -14.44
C PHE A 314 16.08 -20.43 -15.72
N MET A 315 15.17 -19.44 -15.63
CA MET A 315 14.66 -18.72 -16.79
C MET A 315 15.79 -18.12 -17.63
N MET A 316 16.70 -17.37 -17.02
CA MET A 316 17.83 -16.77 -17.77
C MET A 316 18.70 -17.85 -18.44
N ALA A 317 18.93 -18.99 -17.78
CA ALA A 317 19.72 -20.09 -18.34
C ALA A 317 18.99 -20.80 -19.50
N PHE A 318 17.69 -21.06 -19.37
CA PHE A 318 16.88 -21.63 -20.45
C PHE A 318 16.88 -20.73 -21.67
N LYS A 319 16.62 -19.44 -21.47
CA LYS A 319 16.63 -18.45 -22.56
C LYS A 319 18.02 -18.32 -23.19
N ALA A 320 19.09 -18.32 -22.38
CA ALA A 320 20.46 -18.30 -22.89
C ALA A 320 20.73 -19.44 -23.88
N LEU A 321 20.24 -20.64 -23.54
CA LEU A 321 20.38 -21.86 -24.33
C LEU A 321 19.37 -22.00 -25.48
N GLY A 322 18.40 -21.08 -25.58
CA GLY A 322 17.34 -21.10 -26.60
C GLY A 322 16.19 -22.06 -26.30
N TYR A 323 16.04 -22.48 -25.05
CA TYR A 323 14.95 -23.33 -24.58
C TYR A 323 13.78 -22.49 -24.05
N SER A 324 12.61 -23.13 -23.94
CA SER A 324 11.48 -22.55 -23.23
C SER A 324 11.78 -22.49 -21.73
N MET A 325 11.40 -21.41 -21.06
CA MET A 325 11.46 -21.32 -19.61
C MET A 325 10.43 -22.21 -18.90
N ASN A 326 9.51 -22.81 -19.66
CA ASN A 326 8.48 -23.75 -19.19
C ASN A 326 8.75 -25.18 -19.68
N THR A 327 10.00 -25.51 -20.03
CA THR A 327 10.36 -26.85 -20.52
C THR A 327 10.10 -27.96 -19.51
N GLU A 328 9.72 -29.13 -20.02
CA GLU A 328 9.64 -30.37 -19.25
C GLU A 328 10.72 -31.38 -19.65
N ASP A 329 11.62 -31.02 -20.58
CA ASP A 329 12.69 -31.91 -21.06
C ASP A 329 13.81 -32.00 -20.01
N PRO A 330 14.09 -33.20 -19.44
CA PRO A 330 15.15 -33.38 -18.47
C PRO A 330 16.54 -33.01 -18.99
N ASP A 331 16.82 -33.15 -20.29
CA ASP A 331 18.11 -32.82 -20.88
C ASP A 331 18.29 -31.29 -20.97
N GLU A 332 17.22 -30.55 -21.29
CA GLU A 332 17.21 -29.07 -21.27
C GLU A 332 17.38 -28.54 -19.85
N ILE A 333 16.68 -29.12 -18.87
CA ILE A 333 16.81 -28.78 -17.43
C ILE A 333 18.24 -29.03 -16.95
N ASN A 334 18.84 -30.17 -17.31
CA ASN A 334 20.21 -30.46 -16.93
C ASN A 334 21.21 -29.51 -17.62
N ALA A 335 20.99 -29.15 -18.88
CA ALA A 335 21.83 -28.19 -19.58
C ALA A 335 21.79 -26.79 -18.93
N ALA A 336 20.61 -26.32 -18.51
CA ALA A 336 20.46 -25.08 -17.77
C ALA A 336 21.15 -25.12 -16.40
N TYR A 337 21.08 -26.27 -15.71
CA TYR A 337 21.81 -26.48 -14.46
C TYR A 337 23.33 -26.38 -14.64
N GLU A 338 23.89 -27.01 -15.68
CA GLU A 338 25.33 -26.91 -15.99
C GLU A 338 25.73 -25.48 -16.40
N TRP A 339 24.87 -24.77 -17.13
CA TRP A 339 25.06 -23.36 -17.47
C TRP A 339 25.16 -22.49 -16.21
N LEU A 340 24.25 -22.70 -15.24
CA LEU A 340 24.26 -21.99 -13.95
C LEU A 340 25.46 -22.35 -13.08
N LEU A 341 25.87 -23.63 -13.07
CA LEU A 341 27.10 -24.04 -12.39
C LEU A 341 28.32 -23.32 -12.96
N GLN A 342 28.41 -23.23 -14.29
CA GLN A 342 29.50 -22.51 -14.92
C GLN A 342 29.50 -21.03 -14.50
N MET A 343 28.35 -20.34 -14.63
CA MET A 343 28.20 -18.96 -14.15
C MET A 343 28.67 -18.82 -12.71
N ASN A 344 28.12 -19.61 -11.80
CA ASN A 344 28.43 -19.53 -10.37
C ASN A 344 29.93 -19.72 -10.10
N ASN A 345 30.55 -20.71 -10.75
CA ASN A 345 31.96 -21.06 -10.53
C ASN A 345 32.94 -20.07 -11.17
N THR A 346 32.56 -19.37 -12.24
CA THR A 346 33.48 -18.46 -12.96
C THR A 346 33.25 -16.98 -12.64
N MET A 347 32.03 -16.61 -12.25
CA MET A 347 31.63 -15.21 -12.14
C MET A 347 31.59 -14.66 -10.72
N SER A 348 31.64 -15.50 -9.68
CA SER A 348 31.46 -15.03 -8.29
C SER A 348 30.26 -14.07 -8.12
N PRO A 349 29.05 -14.44 -8.61
CA PRO A 349 27.87 -13.58 -8.49
C PRO A 349 27.48 -13.41 -7.03
N VAL A 350 26.81 -12.30 -6.72
CA VAL A 350 26.19 -12.09 -5.41
C VAL A 350 24.68 -12.28 -5.55
N TYR A 351 24.12 -13.23 -4.81
CA TYR A 351 22.69 -13.49 -4.77
C TYR A 351 22.03 -12.56 -3.73
N VAL A 352 21.03 -11.80 -4.15
CA VAL A 352 20.35 -10.76 -3.37
C VAL A 352 18.85 -10.77 -3.65
N THR A 353 18.08 -10.10 -2.81
CA THR A 353 16.66 -9.81 -3.06
C THR A 353 16.54 -8.32 -3.34
N ASP A 354 15.76 -7.57 -2.55
CA ASP A 354 15.54 -6.12 -2.73
C ASP A 354 16.84 -5.30 -2.60
N GLU A 355 17.91 -5.87 -2.00
CA GLU A 355 19.21 -5.21 -1.90
C GLU A 355 19.87 -4.91 -3.26
N VAL A 356 19.39 -5.55 -4.34
CA VAL A 356 19.85 -5.25 -5.69
C VAL A 356 19.51 -3.81 -6.11
N ILE A 357 18.38 -3.27 -5.65
CA ILE A 357 17.90 -1.93 -6.03
C ILE A 357 18.89 -0.89 -5.52
N ASP A 358 19.08 -0.84 -4.20
CA ASP A 358 20.06 0.05 -3.56
C ASP A 358 21.48 -0.22 -4.07
N GLY A 359 21.83 -1.48 -4.30
CA GLY A 359 23.15 -1.88 -4.77
C GLY A 359 23.48 -1.35 -6.17
N MET A 360 22.52 -1.41 -7.08
CA MET A 360 22.68 -0.89 -8.43
C MET A 360 22.57 0.63 -8.48
N MET A 361 21.65 1.26 -7.73
CA MET A 361 21.58 2.72 -7.60
C MET A 361 22.92 3.33 -7.17
N ASN A 362 23.63 2.69 -6.23
CA ASN A 362 24.94 3.14 -5.76
C ASN A 362 26.13 2.67 -6.63
N GLY A 363 25.89 1.93 -7.71
CA GLY A 363 26.94 1.43 -8.60
C GLY A 363 27.88 0.40 -7.97
N TYR A 364 27.42 -0.41 -7.01
CA TYR A 364 28.26 -1.43 -6.36
C TYR A 364 28.56 -2.64 -7.24
N LYS A 365 27.72 -2.88 -8.26
CA LYS A 365 27.88 -3.89 -9.30
C LYS A 365 27.57 -3.27 -10.65
N ASP A 366 28.08 -3.92 -11.69
CA ASP A 366 27.99 -3.40 -13.05
C ASP A 366 26.84 -4.03 -13.83
N ILE A 367 26.37 -5.21 -13.43
CA ILE A 367 25.28 -5.94 -14.09
C ILE A 367 24.38 -6.57 -13.02
N ALA A 368 23.07 -6.48 -13.23
CA ALA A 368 22.08 -7.19 -12.44
C ALA A 368 20.95 -7.74 -13.33
N VAL A 369 20.42 -8.91 -12.98
CA VAL A 369 19.12 -9.37 -13.49
C VAL A 369 18.05 -8.73 -12.62
N VAL A 370 17.07 -8.03 -13.19
CA VAL A 370 16.09 -7.25 -12.40
C VAL A 370 14.71 -7.23 -13.06
N TYR A 371 13.66 -7.18 -12.23
CA TYR A 371 12.29 -6.89 -12.68
C TYR A 371 12.19 -5.44 -13.19
N SER A 372 11.37 -5.21 -14.20
CA SER A 372 11.30 -3.93 -14.90
C SER A 372 10.90 -2.74 -14.03
N GLY A 373 10.05 -2.92 -13.01
CA GLY A 373 9.71 -1.82 -12.10
C GLY A 373 10.86 -1.43 -11.18
N ASP A 374 11.55 -2.41 -10.61
CA ASP A 374 12.77 -2.18 -9.81
C ASP A 374 13.86 -1.52 -10.66
N ALA A 375 14.03 -1.98 -11.91
CA ALA A 375 14.94 -1.36 -12.86
C ALA A 375 14.54 0.09 -13.18
N ALA A 376 13.25 0.40 -13.27
CA ALA A 376 12.79 1.77 -13.51
C ALA A 376 13.23 2.72 -12.39
N VAL A 377 13.13 2.29 -11.13
CA VAL A 377 13.63 3.05 -9.96
C VAL A 377 15.15 3.24 -10.03
N VAL A 378 15.89 2.18 -10.38
CA VAL A 378 17.35 2.26 -10.50
C VAL A 378 17.79 3.27 -11.56
N LEU A 379 17.12 3.27 -12.72
CA LEU A 379 17.45 4.16 -13.85
C LEU A 379 17.11 5.63 -13.53
N ASP A 380 16.06 5.89 -12.77
CA ASP A 380 15.67 7.26 -12.38
C ASP A 380 16.66 7.88 -11.37
N GLU A 381 17.21 7.05 -10.48
CA GLU A 381 18.13 7.49 -9.44
C GLU A 381 19.61 7.50 -9.87
N ASN A 382 19.96 6.75 -10.93
CA ASN A 382 21.33 6.67 -11.43
C ASN A 382 21.38 6.72 -12.97
N GLU A 383 21.82 7.86 -13.49
CA GLU A 383 21.92 8.13 -14.94
C GLU A 383 22.92 7.24 -15.67
N ASP A 384 23.88 6.60 -14.98
CA ASP A 384 24.85 5.67 -15.57
C ASP A 384 24.23 4.28 -15.84
N MET A 385 22.99 4.04 -15.40
CA MET A 385 22.32 2.75 -15.54
C MET A 385 21.50 2.67 -16.82
N SER A 386 21.43 1.48 -17.39
CA SER A 386 20.63 1.18 -18.57
C SER A 386 19.97 -0.18 -18.43
N PHE A 387 18.83 -0.35 -19.08
CA PHE A 387 18.05 -1.59 -19.04
C PHE A 387 18.01 -2.24 -20.42
N TYR A 388 18.23 -3.55 -20.48
CA TYR A 388 18.17 -4.32 -21.71
C TYR A 388 17.34 -5.60 -21.55
N MET A 389 16.42 -5.83 -22.48
CA MET A 389 15.66 -7.07 -22.61
C MET A 389 16.32 -7.98 -23.68
N PRO A 390 16.93 -9.11 -23.30
CA PRO A 390 17.65 -9.97 -24.25
C PRO A 390 16.80 -10.46 -25.44
N SER A 391 17.39 -10.46 -26.63
CA SER A 391 16.78 -10.99 -27.88
C SER A 391 16.69 -12.52 -27.92
N GLN A 392 17.29 -13.20 -26.95
CA GLN A 392 17.09 -14.63 -26.67
C GLN A 392 15.68 -14.91 -26.10
N GLY A 393 14.96 -13.87 -25.67
CA GLY A 393 13.71 -13.98 -24.96
C GLY A 393 13.91 -13.73 -23.47
N THR A 394 12.85 -13.34 -22.79
CA THR A 394 12.81 -13.11 -21.34
C THR A 394 11.46 -13.52 -20.75
N ASN A 395 11.30 -13.33 -19.44
CA ASN A 395 10.01 -13.42 -18.79
C ASN A 395 9.22 -12.12 -18.99
N ILE A 396 7.98 -12.26 -19.43
CA ILE A 396 6.91 -11.27 -19.28
C ILE A 396 6.01 -11.76 -18.16
N TRP A 397 5.74 -10.91 -17.18
CA TRP A 397 4.92 -11.25 -16.03
C TRP A 397 3.70 -10.34 -15.98
N CYS A 398 2.63 -10.86 -15.38
CA CYS A 398 1.43 -10.08 -15.11
C CYS A 398 0.82 -10.51 -13.80
N ASP A 399 0.56 -9.52 -12.95
CA ASP A 399 -0.36 -9.69 -11.83
C ASP A 399 -1.73 -9.17 -12.27
N ALA A 400 -2.77 -9.91 -11.94
CA ALA A 400 -4.11 -9.59 -12.43
C ALA A 400 -5.16 -9.75 -11.34
N MET A 401 -6.20 -8.93 -11.39
CA MET A 401 -7.35 -9.02 -10.50
C MET A 401 -8.21 -10.23 -10.88
N VAL A 402 -8.51 -11.07 -9.91
CA VAL A 402 -9.39 -12.23 -10.04
C VAL A 402 -10.45 -12.24 -8.94
N ILE A 403 -11.56 -12.93 -9.17
CA ILE A 403 -12.64 -13.11 -8.19
C ILE A 403 -12.66 -14.58 -7.74
N PRO A 404 -12.38 -14.88 -6.45
CA PRO A 404 -12.49 -16.24 -5.93
C PRO A 404 -13.91 -16.80 -6.00
N GLN A 405 -14.05 -18.12 -6.14
CA GLN A 405 -15.34 -18.82 -6.21
C GLN A 405 -16.19 -18.63 -4.95
N ASN A 406 -15.54 -18.42 -3.79
CA ASN A 406 -16.19 -18.21 -2.50
C ASN A 406 -16.39 -16.72 -2.13
N ALA A 407 -16.16 -15.79 -3.08
CA ALA A 407 -16.35 -14.36 -2.87
C ALA A 407 -17.77 -14.04 -2.38
N GLU A 408 -17.88 -13.16 -1.39
CA GLU A 408 -19.16 -12.83 -0.76
C GLU A 408 -19.87 -11.70 -1.51
N ASN A 409 -19.11 -10.84 -2.19
CA ASN A 409 -19.58 -9.62 -2.82
C ASN A 409 -19.16 -9.51 -4.31
N PRO A 410 -19.47 -10.51 -5.17
CA PRO A 410 -18.95 -10.56 -6.53
C PRO A 410 -19.35 -9.35 -7.38
N LYS A 411 -20.56 -8.78 -7.22
CA LYS A 411 -20.95 -7.57 -7.97
C LYS A 411 -20.09 -6.35 -7.62
N LEU A 412 -19.73 -6.20 -6.34
CA LEU A 412 -18.87 -5.11 -5.89
C LEU A 412 -17.41 -5.36 -6.33
N ALA A 413 -16.98 -6.62 -6.39
CA ALA A 413 -15.69 -6.99 -6.96
C ALA A 413 -15.58 -6.60 -8.44
N HIS A 414 -16.60 -6.87 -9.26
CA HIS A 414 -16.63 -6.40 -10.65
C HIS A 414 -16.59 -4.87 -10.76
N GLU A 415 -17.30 -4.15 -9.88
CA GLU A 415 -17.25 -2.68 -9.85
C GLU A 415 -15.85 -2.16 -9.48
N PHE A 416 -15.15 -2.82 -8.55
CA PHE A 416 -13.76 -2.49 -8.21
C PHE A 416 -12.81 -2.74 -9.38
N ILE A 417 -12.92 -3.89 -10.04
CA ILE A 417 -12.12 -4.22 -11.23
C ILE A 417 -12.37 -3.21 -12.35
N ASN A 418 -13.64 -2.87 -12.59
CA ASN A 418 -14.01 -1.86 -13.58
C ASN A 418 -13.48 -0.46 -13.23
N TYR A 419 -13.49 -0.11 -11.93
CA TYR A 419 -12.93 1.16 -11.45
C TYR A 419 -11.41 1.21 -11.64
N MET A 420 -10.67 0.15 -11.33
CA MET A 420 -9.21 0.11 -11.53
C MET A 420 -8.80 0.32 -13.00
N LEU A 421 -9.70 0.06 -13.95
CA LEU A 421 -9.49 0.30 -15.38
C LEU A 421 -9.86 1.73 -15.84
N THR A 422 -10.32 2.62 -14.95
CA THR A 422 -10.46 4.04 -15.32
C THR A 422 -9.10 4.71 -15.41
N TYR A 423 -9.02 5.80 -16.17
CA TYR A 423 -7.81 6.60 -16.29
C TYR A 423 -7.30 7.05 -14.91
N GLU A 424 -8.15 7.67 -14.10
CA GLU A 424 -7.74 8.27 -12.83
C GLU A 424 -7.23 7.24 -11.81
N ALA A 425 -7.89 6.08 -11.74
CA ALA A 425 -7.47 5.01 -10.83
C ALA A 425 -6.17 4.36 -11.30
N ALA A 426 -6.06 4.05 -12.60
CA ALA A 426 -4.85 3.45 -13.15
C ALA A 426 -3.65 4.40 -13.09
N PHE A 427 -3.85 5.70 -13.34
CA PHE A 427 -2.82 6.74 -13.25
C PHE A 427 -2.30 6.90 -11.82
N ASP A 428 -3.19 7.15 -10.83
CA ASP A 428 -2.78 7.27 -9.41
C ASP A 428 -2.05 6.02 -8.92
N ASN A 429 -2.50 4.84 -9.37
CA ASN A 429 -1.90 3.57 -9.02
C ASN A 429 -0.50 3.41 -9.62
N THR A 430 -0.32 3.67 -10.92
CA THR A 430 0.98 3.51 -11.58
C THR A 430 1.99 4.59 -11.20
N GLU A 431 1.55 5.85 -11.07
CA GLU A 431 2.42 6.96 -10.66
C GLU A 431 2.97 6.73 -9.25
N THR A 432 2.13 6.19 -8.35
CA THR A 432 2.57 5.91 -6.97
C THR A 432 3.48 4.69 -6.87
N VAL A 433 3.16 3.61 -7.59
CA VAL A 433 3.81 2.30 -7.41
C VAL A 433 5.01 2.12 -8.36
N GLY A 434 4.95 2.69 -9.55
CA GLY A 434 6.04 2.66 -10.54
C GLY A 434 6.06 1.46 -11.49
N TYR A 435 5.05 0.58 -11.44
CA TYR A 435 4.92 -0.54 -12.39
C TYR A 435 4.07 -0.18 -13.61
N THR A 436 4.38 -0.80 -14.76
CA THR A 436 3.73 -0.51 -16.03
C THR A 436 2.23 -0.76 -15.98
N SER A 437 1.47 0.30 -16.30
CA SER A 437 0.00 0.25 -16.33
C SER A 437 -0.52 -0.67 -17.44
N PRO A 438 -1.59 -1.44 -17.19
CA PRO A 438 -2.31 -2.18 -18.21
C PRO A 438 -3.34 -1.32 -18.98
N ASN A 439 -3.56 -0.06 -18.56
CA ASN A 439 -4.46 0.88 -19.23
C ASN A 439 -3.69 1.60 -20.35
N ALA A 440 -4.23 1.58 -21.58
CA ALA A 440 -3.56 2.08 -22.79
C ALA A 440 -3.28 3.58 -22.74
N GLU A 441 -4.25 4.39 -22.31
CA GLU A 441 -4.10 5.85 -22.24
C GLU A 441 -3.08 6.25 -21.16
N VAL A 442 -3.15 5.60 -19.99
CA VAL A 442 -2.18 5.81 -18.93
C VAL A 442 -0.79 5.35 -19.39
N PHE A 443 -0.67 4.19 -20.02
CA PHE A 443 0.61 3.71 -20.55
C PHE A 443 1.22 4.69 -21.55
N GLU A 444 0.43 5.24 -22.49
CA GLU A 444 0.88 6.27 -23.43
C GLU A 444 1.34 7.55 -22.71
N GLU A 445 0.60 8.03 -21.70
CA GLU A 445 0.98 9.23 -20.95
C GLU A 445 2.27 9.03 -20.14
N MET A 446 2.38 7.92 -19.43
CA MET A 446 3.57 7.58 -18.62
C MET A 446 4.84 7.46 -19.48
N THR A 447 4.71 7.01 -20.72
CA THR A 447 5.84 6.73 -21.63
C THR A 447 6.14 7.85 -22.63
N SER A 448 5.33 8.91 -22.67
CA SER A 448 5.54 10.06 -23.56
C SER A 448 5.92 11.35 -22.82
N SER A 449 5.67 11.41 -21.51
CA SER A 449 5.96 12.59 -20.69
C SER A 449 7.40 12.57 -20.16
N GLU A 450 8.16 13.63 -20.45
CA GLU A 450 9.56 13.80 -19.97
C GLU A 450 9.68 13.80 -18.44
N ASP A 451 8.65 14.25 -17.72
CA ASP A 451 8.62 14.28 -16.26
C ASP A 451 8.21 12.91 -15.63
N LEU A 452 7.97 11.88 -16.45
CA LEU A 452 7.56 10.53 -16.03
C LEU A 452 8.58 9.47 -16.50
N TYR A 453 8.16 8.50 -17.31
CA TYR A 453 8.99 7.35 -17.73
C TYR A 453 9.39 7.39 -19.21
N ALA A 454 9.30 8.54 -19.89
CA ALA A 454 9.58 8.62 -21.33
C ALA A 454 10.99 8.15 -21.73
N ASP A 455 11.99 8.45 -20.91
CA ASP A 455 13.38 8.03 -21.12
C ASP A 455 13.75 6.75 -20.33
N ASN A 456 12.79 6.15 -19.63
CA ASN A 456 13.02 4.98 -18.81
C ASN A 456 12.73 3.69 -19.59
N ALA A 457 13.77 3.13 -20.20
CA ALA A 457 13.67 1.90 -21.00
C ALA A 457 13.14 0.68 -20.23
N ALA A 458 13.23 0.68 -18.88
CA ALA A 458 12.69 -0.40 -18.07
C ALA A 458 11.17 -0.37 -17.97
N TYR A 459 10.54 0.80 -18.02
CA TYR A 459 9.08 0.94 -17.95
C TYR A 459 8.36 0.53 -19.27
N LEU A 460 9.10 0.06 -20.27
CA LEU A 460 8.60 -0.31 -21.60
C LEU A 460 8.72 -1.83 -21.85
N PRO A 461 7.79 -2.67 -21.35
CA PRO A 461 7.83 -4.10 -21.61
C PRO A 461 7.64 -4.40 -23.10
N ARG A 462 8.41 -5.34 -23.62
CA ARG A 462 8.23 -5.85 -24.98
C ARG A 462 6.95 -6.70 -25.05
N SER A 463 6.11 -6.43 -26.05
CA SER A 463 4.92 -7.22 -26.34
C SER A 463 4.98 -7.87 -27.73
N GLY A 464 4.30 -9.01 -27.89
CA GLY A 464 4.19 -9.71 -29.17
C GLY A 464 5.49 -10.34 -29.69
N TYR A 465 6.50 -10.55 -28.84
CA TYR A 465 7.75 -11.19 -29.23
C TYR A 465 7.73 -12.69 -28.93
N ASP A 466 7.78 -13.53 -29.96
CA ASP A 466 7.57 -14.99 -29.87
C ASP A 466 8.49 -15.74 -28.89
N LYS A 467 9.64 -15.17 -28.53
CA LYS A 467 10.58 -15.79 -27.57
C LYS A 467 10.35 -15.36 -26.14
N ASP A 468 9.55 -14.34 -25.90
CA ASP A 468 9.17 -13.94 -24.55
C ASP A 468 8.07 -14.85 -24.04
N GLU A 469 8.16 -15.25 -22.77
CA GLU A 469 7.25 -16.23 -22.18
C GLU A 469 6.78 -15.77 -20.80
N MET A 470 5.59 -16.22 -20.41
CA MET A 470 5.10 -16.14 -19.04
C MET A 470 5.36 -17.46 -18.32
N PHE A 471 5.41 -17.46 -16.99
CA PHE A 471 5.54 -18.71 -16.26
C PHE A 471 4.22 -19.47 -16.26
N HIS A 472 4.31 -20.78 -16.48
CA HIS A 472 3.17 -21.68 -16.33
C HIS A 472 3.21 -22.42 -14.99
N ASP A 473 2.03 -22.77 -14.45
CA ASP A 473 1.96 -23.62 -13.26
C ASP A 473 2.47 -25.04 -13.56
N ASN A 474 3.69 -25.32 -13.09
CA ASN A 474 4.29 -26.64 -13.14
C ASN A 474 5.04 -26.97 -11.84
N GLN A 475 4.32 -27.60 -10.90
CA GLN A 475 4.85 -27.98 -9.60
C GLN A 475 5.96 -29.05 -9.66
N THR A 476 5.99 -29.86 -10.73
CA THR A 476 7.03 -30.88 -10.92
C THR A 476 8.34 -30.22 -11.32
N LEU A 477 8.28 -29.34 -12.32
CA LEU A 477 9.41 -28.52 -12.74
C LEU A 477 9.94 -27.70 -11.57
N MET A 478 9.07 -26.96 -10.87
CA MET A 478 9.47 -26.07 -9.77
C MET A 478 10.27 -26.81 -8.68
N ARG A 479 9.81 -27.98 -8.24
CA ARG A 479 10.53 -28.80 -7.24
C ARG A 479 11.90 -29.24 -7.73
N GLU A 480 12.02 -29.57 -9.01
CA GLU A 480 13.29 -29.97 -9.60
C GLU A 480 14.25 -28.77 -9.71
N LEU A 481 13.75 -27.60 -10.13
CA LEU A 481 14.53 -26.36 -10.16
C LEU A 481 15.03 -25.97 -8.77
N SER A 482 14.18 -25.96 -7.74
CA SER A 482 14.59 -25.66 -6.36
C SER A 482 15.67 -26.64 -5.87
N ARG A 483 15.54 -27.94 -6.18
CA ARG A 483 16.53 -28.96 -5.82
C ARG A 483 17.88 -28.71 -6.48
N LEU A 484 17.88 -28.33 -7.76
CA LEU A 484 19.11 -28.03 -8.51
C LEU A 484 19.71 -26.70 -8.09
N TRP A 485 18.89 -25.69 -7.80
CA TRP A 485 19.33 -24.37 -7.35
C TRP A 485 20.13 -24.42 -6.06
N ILE A 486 19.69 -25.22 -5.09
CA ILE A 486 20.44 -25.48 -3.86
C ILE A 486 21.85 -26.02 -4.17
N LYS A 487 21.99 -26.88 -5.19
CA LYS A 487 23.30 -27.41 -5.60
C LYS A 487 24.15 -26.35 -6.31
N VAL A 488 23.54 -25.49 -7.13
CA VAL A 488 24.25 -24.37 -7.77
C VAL A 488 24.85 -23.46 -6.70
N LYS A 489 24.04 -22.99 -5.74
CA LYS A 489 24.52 -22.12 -4.67
C LYS A 489 25.52 -22.79 -3.72
N ALA A 490 25.50 -24.12 -3.62
CA ALA A 490 26.45 -24.88 -2.82
C ALA A 490 27.80 -25.13 -3.53
N ALA A 491 27.86 -24.98 -4.86
CA ALA A 491 29.10 -25.09 -5.61
C ALA A 491 30.02 -23.91 -5.27
N LYS A 492 31.31 -24.20 -5.08
CA LYS A 492 32.37 -23.23 -4.75
C LYS A 492 33.45 -23.24 -5.80
#